data_AF-A0A455UA33-F1
#
_entry.id   AF-A0A455UA33-F1
#
_cell.length_a   1.000
_cell.length_b   1.000
_cell.length_c   1.000
_cell.angle_alpha   90.00
_cell.angle_beta   90.00
_cell.angle_gamma   90.00
#
_symmetry.space_group_name_H-M   'P 1'
#
loop_
_entity.id
_entity.type
_entity.pdbx_description
1 polymer ?
#
loop_
_entity_poly.entity_id
_entity_poly.type
_entity_poly.pdbx_seq_one_letter_code
_entity_poly.pdbx_strand_id
1 'polypeptide(L)'
;MTYVAVAAGHPLAKQAAEQNSELAAFCDECAKGGTSEAEMATKEKKGMLTGHRAVHPLTGDEVPVYVANFVLMEFGTGAVMAVPGHDQRDWEFATKYDIAIKPVIADESGQPADVSEAAYAEYGTVVNSGEFDGLGFEQAFDAIAAKLAELGRGEVKTNYRLRDWGVARQRY
;
A
#
# COMPACT_ATOMS: atom_id res chain seq x y z
N MET A 1 2.95 -6.92 -5.30
CA MET A 1 3.10 -5.46 -5.00
C MET A 1 4.15 -4.86 -5.93
N THR A 2 4.03 -3.59 -6.28
CA THR A 2 5.01 -2.89 -7.15
C THR A 2 5.66 -1.66 -6.51
N TYR A 3 5.13 -1.18 -5.39
CA TYR A 3 5.77 -0.21 -4.51
C TYR A 3 5.28 -0.40 -3.07
N VAL A 4 5.92 0.29 -2.13
CA VAL A 4 5.48 0.42 -0.75
C VAL A 4 5.27 1.90 -0.46
N ALA A 5 4.17 2.26 0.21
CA ALA A 5 3.93 3.61 0.66
C ALA A 5 3.95 3.70 2.19
N VAL A 6 4.66 4.71 2.71
CA VAL A 6 4.75 5.01 4.13
C VAL A 6 4.15 6.39 4.42
N ALA A 7 3.61 6.56 5.62
CA ALA A 7 3.14 7.85 6.08
C ALA A 7 4.30 8.83 6.27
N ALA A 8 4.02 10.13 6.15
CA ALA A 8 5.02 11.20 6.38
C ALA A 8 5.68 11.14 7.77
N GLY A 9 4.95 10.66 8.78
CA GLY A 9 5.47 10.50 10.14
C GLY A 9 6.31 9.24 10.37
N HIS A 10 6.43 8.35 9.38
CA HIS A 10 7.10 7.06 9.52
C HIS A 10 8.61 7.23 9.73
N PRO A 11 9.29 6.41 10.56
CA PRO A 11 10.74 6.52 10.79
C PRO A 11 11.58 6.53 9.51
N LEU A 12 11.25 5.69 8.53
CA LEU A 12 11.92 5.69 7.21
C LEU A 12 11.72 6.99 6.42
N ALA A 13 10.54 7.61 6.52
CA ALA A 13 10.29 8.90 5.86
C ALA A 13 11.15 10.00 6.50
N LYS A 14 11.24 10.01 7.83
CA LYS A 14 12.08 10.95 8.59
C LYS A 14 13.56 10.80 8.24
N GLN A 15 14.05 9.56 8.23
CA GLN A 15 15.44 9.27 7.86
C GLN A 15 15.76 9.75 6.44
N ALA A 16 14.87 9.49 5.47
CA ALA A 16 15.05 9.95 4.10
C ALA A 16 15.02 11.50 3.99
N ALA A 17 14.17 12.15 4.79
CA ALA A 17 14.04 13.61 4.81
C ALA A 17 15.28 14.33 5.39
N GLU A 18 16.11 13.68 6.20
CA GLU A 18 17.36 14.26 6.74
C GLU A 18 18.33 14.70 5.63
N GLN A 19 18.30 13.99 4.50
CA GLN A 19 19.20 14.23 3.36
C GLN A 19 18.49 14.85 2.15
N ASN A 20 17.19 15.12 2.26
CA ASN A 20 16.37 15.64 1.17
C ASN A 20 15.40 16.72 1.68
N SER A 21 15.75 17.98 1.44
CA SER A 21 14.96 19.15 1.86
C SER A 21 13.57 19.22 1.23
N GLU A 22 13.43 18.71 0.00
CA GLU A 22 12.13 18.67 -0.69
C GLU A 22 11.22 17.62 -0.04
N LEU A 23 11.77 16.45 0.30
CA LEU A 23 11.03 15.42 1.03
C LEU A 23 10.66 15.86 2.45
N ALA A 24 11.55 16.60 3.13
CA ALA A 24 11.25 17.20 4.42
C ALA A 24 10.06 18.17 4.33
N ALA A 25 10.09 19.07 3.33
CA ALA A 25 8.99 20.01 3.09
C ALA A 25 7.67 19.29 2.77
N PHE A 26 7.72 18.21 2.00
CA PHE A 26 6.56 17.39 1.69
C PHE A 26 6.01 16.67 2.94
N CYS A 27 6.87 16.16 3.81
CA CYS A 27 6.45 15.56 5.08
C CYS A 27 5.75 16.60 5.98
N ASP A 28 6.28 17.83 6.02
CA ASP A 28 5.66 18.94 6.75
C ASP A 28 4.32 19.39 6.14
N GLU A 29 4.18 19.40 4.81
CA GLU A 29 2.90 19.63 4.13
C GLU A 29 1.88 18.56 4.54
N CYS A 30 2.27 17.29 4.50
CA CYS A 30 1.41 16.17 4.89
C CYS A 30 0.96 16.26 6.35
N ALA A 31 1.85 16.67 7.26
CA ALA A 31 1.53 16.82 8.68
C ALA A 31 0.52 17.96 8.97
N LYS A 32 0.44 18.97 8.09
CA LYS A 32 -0.52 20.07 8.20
C LYS A 32 -1.88 19.76 7.56
N GLY A 33 -1.97 18.68 6.79
CA GLY A 33 -3.19 18.25 6.14
C GLY A 33 -4.23 17.69 7.12
N GLY A 34 -5.51 17.89 6.82
CA GLY A 34 -6.59 17.23 7.58
C GLY A 34 -6.51 15.70 7.47
N THR A 35 -6.64 15.02 8.61
CA THR A 35 -6.52 13.56 8.78
C THR A 35 -7.86 12.82 8.73
N SER A 36 -8.94 13.52 8.33
CA SER A 36 -10.26 12.93 8.18
C SER A 36 -10.31 12.04 6.93
N GLU A 37 -10.94 10.87 7.02
CA GLU A 37 -11.03 9.92 5.90
C GLU A 37 -11.76 10.52 4.70
N ALA A 38 -12.81 11.30 4.95
CA ALA A 38 -13.60 11.97 3.92
C ALA A 38 -12.78 12.98 3.12
N GLU A 39 -11.90 13.74 3.77
CA GLU A 39 -11.01 14.67 3.06
C GLU A 39 -9.91 13.94 2.30
N MET A 40 -9.36 12.86 2.83
CA MET A 40 -8.29 12.13 2.14
C MET A 40 -8.78 11.38 0.89
N ALA A 41 -10.04 10.99 0.86
CA ALA A 41 -10.66 10.35 -0.30
C ALA A 41 -10.75 11.30 -1.50
N THR A 42 -10.98 12.59 -1.25
CA THR A 42 -11.15 13.61 -2.31
C THR A 42 -9.87 14.37 -2.65
N LYS A 43 -8.89 14.36 -1.75
CA LYS A 43 -7.58 14.99 -1.99
C LYS A 43 -6.82 14.28 -3.09
N GLU A 44 -6.12 15.08 -3.90
CA GLU A 44 -5.15 14.61 -4.86
C GLU A 44 -4.10 13.73 -4.17
N LYS A 45 -3.90 12.52 -4.71
CA LYS A 45 -2.86 11.61 -4.23
C LYS A 45 -1.49 12.17 -4.61
N LYS A 46 -0.70 12.49 -3.60
CA LYS A 46 0.67 13.00 -3.76
C LYS A 46 1.64 12.09 -3.02
N GLY A 47 2.82 11.94 -3.57
CA GLY A 47 3.90 11.22 -2.92
C GLY A 47 5.26 11.53 -3.52
N MET A 48 6.29 11.14 -2.79
CA MET A 48 7.69 11.35 -3.14
C MET A 48 8.52 10.10 -2.83
N LEU A 49 9.51 9.82 -3.67
CA LEU A 49 10.45 8.74 -3.42
C LEU A 49 11.31 9.04 -2.18
N THR A 50 11.48 8.02 -1.34
CA THR A 50 12.40 8.10 -0.19
C THR A 50 13.85 7.80 -0.55
N GLY A 51 14.10 7.21 -1.72
CA GLY A 51 15.38 6.61 -2.09
C GLY A 51 15.63 5.22 -1.48
N HIS A 52 14.79 4.78 -0.55
CA HIS A 52 14.82 3.40 -0.04
C HIS A 52 14.15 2.42 -1.01
N ARG A 53 14.59 1.17 -0.93
CA ARG A 53 13.98 0.03 -1.62
C ARG A 53 13.60 -1.03 -0.59
N ALA A 54 12.46 -1.67 -0.80
CA ALA A 54 12.00 -2.81 0.00
C ALA A 54 12.11 -4.08 -0.84
N VAL A 55 12.46 -5.20 -0.21
CA VAL A 55 12.52 -6.51 -0.88
C VAL A 55 11.19 -7.22 -0.70
N HIS A 56 10.55 -7.61 -1.80
CA HIS A 56 9.32 -8.38 -1.77
C HIS A 56 9.58 -9.74 -1.11
N PRO A 57 8.84 -10.13 -0.04
CA PRO A 57 9.19 -11.30 0.76
C PRO A 57 9.06 -12.63 0.01
N LEU A 58 8.16 -12.70 -0.97
CA LEU A 58 7.92 -13.88 -1.84
C LEU A 58 8.74 -13.86 -3.15
N THR A 59 8.66 -12.80 -3.96
CA THR A 59 9.34 -12.76 -5.27
C THR A 59 10.82 -12.40 -5.19
N GLY A 60 11.25 -11.73 -4.11
CA GLY A 60 12.61 -11.20 -3.98
C GLY A 60 12.85 -9.90 -4.75
N ASP A 61 11.86 -9.38 -5.47
CA ASP A 61 11.99 -8.14 -6.23
C ASP A 61 12.20 -6.94 -5.31
N GLU A 62 13.05 -6.00 -5.72
CA GLU A 62 13.15 -4.71 -5.04
C GLU A 62 12.10 -3.72 -5.56
N VAL A 63 11.28 -3.20 -4.66
CA VAL A 63 10.26 -2.19 -4.96
C VAL A 63 10.60 -0.85 -4.31
N PRO A 64 10.32 0.28 -4.98
CA PRO A 64 10.55 1.60 -4.42
C PRO A 64 9.66 1.88 -3.21
N VAL A 65 10.19 2.65 -2.25
CA VAL A 65 9.44 3.14 -1.09
C VAL A 65 9.10 4.61 -1.27
N TYR A 66 7.81 4.95 -1.20
CA TYR A 66 7.29 6.30 -1.31
C TYR A 66 6.80 6.81 0.04
N VAL A 67 6.96 8.11 0.30
CA VAL A 67 6.10 8.82 1.25
C VAL A 67 4.83 9.23 0.51
N ALA A 68 3.66 8.92 1.06
CA ALA A 68 2.38 9.25 0.43
C ALA A 68 1.42 9.95 1.40
N ASN A 69 0.69 10.95 0.91
CA ASN A 69 -0.21 11.78 1.72
C ASN A 69 -1.53 11.08 2.13
N PHE A 70 -1.78 9.88 1.59
CA PHE A 70 -2.98 9.09 1.88
C PHE A 70 -2.69 7.89 2.80
N VAL A 71 -1.44 7.72 3.23
CA VAL A 71 -1.04 6.73 4.25
C VAL A 71 -0.90 7.47 5.58
N LEU A 72 -1.57 6.99 6.61
CA LEU A 72 -1.59 7.60 7.93
C LEU A 72 -0.88 6.73 8.95
N MET A 73 -0.18 7.37 9.89
CA MET A 73 0.53 6.67 10.97
C MET A 73 -0.41 5.95 11.93
N GLU A 74 -1.63 6.46 12.08
CA GLU A 74 -2.63 5.93 13.00
C GLU A 74 -3.30 4.64 12.48
N PHE A 75 -3.07 4.28 11.22
CA PHE A 75 -3.62 3.06 10.61
C PHE A 75 -2.54 2.00 10.40
N GLY A 76 -2.74 0.84 11.04
CA GLY A 76 -1.83 -0.29 10.92
C GLY A 76 -0.44 0.05 11.47
N THR A 77 0.58 -0.10 10.62
CA THR A 77 1.98 0.21 10.96
C THR A 77 2.44 1.57 10.42
N GLY A 78 1.55 2.35 9.80
CA GLY A 78 1.94 3.55 9.05
C GLY A 78 2.66 3.25 7.72
N ALA A 79 2.58 2.01 7.25
CA ALA A 79 3.11 1.55 5.97
C ALA A 79 2.12 0.56 5.33
N VAL A 80 1.96 0.65 4.00
CA VAL A 80 1.11 -0.23 3.21
C VAL A 80 1.86 -0.74 1.99
N MET A 81 1.68 -2.01 1.66
CA MET A 81 2.04 -2.51 0.34
C MET A 81 1.05 -1.96 -0.68
N ALA A 82 1.51 -1.68 -1.89
CA ALA A 82 0.64 -1.22 -2.95
C ALA A 82 0.48 -2.26 -4.05
N VAL A 83 -0.76 -2.46 -4.48
CA VAL A 83 -1.13 -3.42 -5.52
C VAL A 83 -1.99 -2.70 -6.58
N PRO A 84 -1.35 -1.91 -7.46
CA PRO A 84 -2.07 -1.09 -8.45
C PRO A 84 -2.99 -1.87 -9.40
N GLY A 85 -2.73 -3.15 -9.63
CA GLY A 85 -3.63 -3.97 -10.44
C GLY A 85 -5.00 -4.20 -9.80
N HIS A 86 -5.12 -4.08 -8.47
CA HIS A 86 -6.28 -4.55 -7.70
C HIS A 86 -6.75 -3.60 -6.57
N ASP A 87 -6.10 -2.45 -6.36
CA ASP A 87 -6.61 -1.35 -5.51
C ASP A 87 -6.64 -0.05 -6.33
N GLN A 88 -7.82 0.57 -6.40
CA GLN A 88 -8.05 1.77 -7.22
C GLN A 88 -7.19 2.97 -6.78
N ARG A 89 -6.92 3.12 -5.48
CA ARG A 89 -6.10 4.24 -4.97
C ARG A 89 -4.64 4.05 -5.36
N ASP A 90 -4.19 2.80 -5.31
CA ASP A 90 -2.84 2.45 -5.75
C ASP A 90 -2.69 2.56 -7.27
N TRP A 91 -3.75 2.23 -8.03
CA TRP A 91 -3.81 2.43 -9.48
C TRP A 91 -3.68 3.90 -9.85
N GLU A 92 -4.48 4.78 -9.24
CA GLU A 92 -4.42 6.22 -9.49
C GLU A 92 -3.04 6.80 -9.20
N PHE A 93 -2.42 6.36 -8.10
CA PHE A 93 -1.07 6.77 -7.75
C PHE A 93 -0.03 6.21 -8.73
N ALA A 94 -0.08 4.92 -9.04
CA ALA A 94 0.86 4.29 -9.95
C ALA A 94 0.80 4.89 -11.35
N THR A 95 -0.41 5.12 -11.88
CA THR A 95 -0.64 5.78 -13.18
C THR A 95 -0.06 7.19 -13.19
N LYS A 96 -0.28 7.97 -12.12
CA LYS A 96 0.25 9.34 -12.02
C LYS A 96 1.78 9.39 -11.97
N TYR A 97 2.41 8.41 -11.32
CA TYR A 97 3.85 8.38 -11.07
C TYR A 97 4.62 7.41 -11.99
N ASP A 98 3.99 6.89 -13.04
CA ASP A 98 4.55 5.92 -13.99
C ASP A 98 5.17 4.69 -13.31
N ILE A 99 4.48 4.18 -12.29
CA ILE A 99 4.88 2.97 -11.56
C ILE A 99 4.26 1.76 -12.25
N ALA A 100 5.02 0.67 -12.34
CA ALA A 100 4.55 -0.57 -12.94
C ALA A 100 3.24 -1.06 -12.29
N ILE A 101 2.27 -1.40 -13.13
CA ILE A 101 0.99 -2.01 -12.76
C ILE A 101 1.04 -3.47 -13.23
N LYS A 102 0.93 -4.41 -12.29
CA LYS A 102 1.00 -5.85 -12.57
C LYS A 102 -0.32 -6.53 -12.17
N PRO A 103 -1.13 -7.02 -13.12
CA PRO A 103 -2.31 -7.83 -12.79
C PRO A 103 -1.88 -9.21 -12.34
N VAL A 104 -2.35 -9.62 -11.16
CA VAL A 104 -2.13 -10.93 -10.53
C VAL A 104 -3.43 -11.69 -10.25
N ILE A 105 -4.57 -11.13 -10.66
CA ILE A 105 -5.88 -11.76 -10.62
C ILE A 105 -6.40 -11.85 -12.05
N ALA A 106 -6.98 -13.00 -12.40
CA ALA A 106 -7.61 -13.22 -13.67
C ALA A 106 -9.04 -12.68 -13.72
N ASP A 107 -9.46 -12.27 -14.91
CA ASP A 107 -10.85 -11.95 -15.22
C ASP A 107 -11.71 -13.22 -15.39
N GLU A 108 -12.99 -13.03 -15.75
CA GLU A 108 -13.93 -14.12 -15.99
C GLU A 108 -13.52 -15.07 -17.14
N SER A 109 -12.64 -14.62 -18.04
CA SER A 109 -12.10 -15.42 -19.14
C SER A 109 -10.85 -16.22 -18.75
N GLY A 110 -10.40 -16.10 -17.49
CA GLY A 110 -9.19 -16.75 -16.99
C GLY A 110 -7.90 -16.12 -17.52
N GLN A 111 -7.95 -14.90 -18.08
CA GLN A 111 -6.78 -14.13 -18.50
C GLN A 111 -6.42 -13.09 -17.44
N PRO A 112 -5.16 -12.61 -17.35
CA PRO A 112 -4.83 -11.50 -16.46
C PRO A 112 -5.76 -10.31 -16.72
N ALA A 113 -6.38 -9.79 -15.66
CA ALA A 113 -7.37 -8.72 -15.79
C ALA A 113 -6.79 -7.48 -16.51
N ASP A 114 -7.60 -6.88 -17.38
CA ASP A 114 -7.26 -5.61 -18.01
C ASP A 114 -7.32 -4.49 -16.98
N VAL A 115 -6.18 -3.83 -16.78
CA VAL A 115 -5.97 -2.74 -15.81
C VAL A 115 -5.53 -1.45 -16.50
N SER A 116 -5.78 -1.34 -17.81
CA SER A 116 -5.43 -0.17 -18.62
C SER A 116 -6.21 1.09 -18.24
N GLU A 117 -7.46 0.94 -17.80
CA GLU A 117 -8.34 2.06 -17.44
C GLU A 117 -8.62 2.21 -15.94
N ALA A 118 -8.55 1.13 -15.17
CA ALA A 118 -8.82 1.11 -13.73
C ALA A 118 -8.22 -0.13 -13.05
N ALA A 119 -8.23 -0.17 -11.71
CA ALA A 119 -7.90 -1.39 -10.97
C ALA A 119 -9.01 -2.44 -11.10
N TYR A 120 -8.63 -3.71 -11.18
CA TYR A 120 -9.56 -4.83 -11.13
C TYR A 120 -9.75 -5.31 -9.69
N ALA A 121 -10.84 -4.89 -9.05
CA ALA A 121 -11.12 -5.14 -7.63
C ALA A 121 -12.00 -6.38 -7.34
N GLU A 122 -12.42 -7.10 -8.37
CA GLU A 122 -13.26 -8.29 -8.22
C GLU A 122 -12.43 -9.53 -7.83
N TYR A 123 -13.11 -10.53 -7.27
CA TYR A 123 -12.48 -11.82 -6.99
C TYR A 123 -12.29 -12.62 -8.28
N GLY A 124 -11.11 -13.22 -8.40
CA GLY A 124 -10.77 -14.11 -9.51
C GLY A 124 -9.68 -15.09 -9.11
N THR A 125 -9.28 -15.92 -10.06
CA THR A 125 -8.18 -16.87 -9.88
C THR A 125 -6.85 -16.13 -9.89
N VAL A 126 -5.92 -16.55 -9.03
CA VAL A 126 -4.57 -15.97 -8.99
C VAL A 126 -3.77 -16.36 -10.23
N VAL A 127 -3.08 -15.38 -10.82
CA VAL A 127 -2.16 -15.53 -11.97
C VAL A 127 -0.88 -14.70 -11.74
N ASN A 128 0.17 -14.95 -12.52
CA ASN A 128 1.45 -14.24 -12.43
C ASN A 128 2.08 -14.22 -11.03
N SER A 129 1.82 -15.28 -10.24
CA SER A 129 2.16 -15.39 -8.82
C SER A 129 2.93 -16.68 -8.50
N GLY A 130 3.40 -17.42 -9.51
CA GLY A 130 4.32 -18.55 -9.32
C GLY A 130 3.62 -19.77 -8.72
N GLU A 131 4.06 -20.21 -7.54
CA GLU A 131 3.50 -21.41 -6.87
C GLU A 131 2.02 -21.26 -6.47
N PHE A 132 1.47 -20.04 -6.50
CA PHE A 132 0.08 -19.74 -6.16
C PHE A 132 -0.86 -19.63 -7.37
N ASP A 133 -0.34 -19.78 -8.59
CA ASP A 133 -1.15 -19.67 -9.81
C ASP A 133 -2.25 -20.75 -9.85
N GLY A 134 -3.45 -20.36 -10.27
CA GLY A 134 -4.61 -21.25 -10.36
C GLY A 134 -5.42 -21.39 -9.07
N LEU A 135 -4.99 -20.79 -7.96
CA LEU A 135 -5.74 -20.80 -6.69
C LEU A 135 -6.87 -19.77 -6.70
N GLY A 136 -8.00 -20.12 -6.07
CA GLY A 136 -9.06 -19.16 -5.74
C GLY A 136 -8.69 -18.32 -4.50
N PHE A 137 -9.47 -17.26 -4.22
CA PHE A 137 -9.16 -16.29 -3.17
C PHE A 137 -8.83 -16.90 -1.79
N GLU A 138 -9.72 -17.74 -1.23
CA GLU A 138 -9.51 -18.32 0.10
C GLU A 138 -8.27 -19.23 0.15
N GLN A 139 -8.11 -20.07 -0.88
CA GLN A 139 -6.97 -20.97 -1.00
C GLN A 139 -5.64 -20.20 -1.16
N ALA A 140 -5.64 -19.14 -1.96
CA ALA A 140 -4.49 -18.28 -2.15
C ALA A 140 -4.13 -17.55 -0.86
N PHE A 141 -5.13 -17.03 -0.13
CA PHE A 141 -4.91 -16.38 1.16
C PHE A 141 -4.23 -17.33 2.14
N ASP A 142 -4.77 -18.54 2.32
CA ASP A 142 -4.23 -19.53 3.24
C ASP A 142 -2.81 -19.98 2.84
N ALA A 143 -2.59 -20.24 1.54
CA ALA A 143 -1.28 -20.65 1.03
C ALA A 143 -0.21 -19.56 1.22
N ILE A 144 -0.54 -18.30 0.89
CA ILE A 144 0.37 -17.16 1.05
C ILE A 144 0.65 -16.90 2.52
N ALA A 145 -0.38 -16.95 3.38
CA ALA A 145 -0.21 -16.77 4.82
C ALA A 145 0.69 -17.85 5.42
N ALA A 146 0.47 -19.12 5.06
CA ALA A 146 1.33 -20.23 5.49
C ALA A 146 2.78 -20.05 5.01
N LYS A 147 2.98 -19.62 3.76
CA LYS A 147 4.32 -19.39 3.21
C LYS A 147 5.06 -18.26 3.93
N LEU A 148 4.38 -17.14 4.17
CA LEU A 148 4.97 -16.01 4.90
C LEU A 148 5.31 -16.38 6.34
N ALA A 149 4.49 -17.20 6.99
CA ALA A 149 4.75 -17.71 8.33
C ALA A 149 5.96 -18.66 8.35
N GLU A 150 6.05 -19.59 7.40
CA GLU A 150 7.20 -20.51 7.23
C GLU A 150 8.52 -19.73 7.08
N LEU A 151 8.49 -18.65 6.31
CA LEU A 151 9.65 -17.77 6.09
C LEU A 151 9.96 -16.84 7.27
N GLY A 152 9.08 -16.78 8.29
CA GLY A 152 9.19 -15.82 9.39
C GLY A 152 9.02 -14.35 8.94
N ARG A 153 8.30 -14.12 7.84
CA ARG A 153 8.12 -12.82 7.18
C ARG A 153 6.69 -12.28 7.24
N GLY A 154 5.78 -12.96 7.93
CA GLY A 154 4.41 -12.49 8.15
C GLY A 154 3.62 -13.39 9.06
N GLU A 155 2.52 -12.84 9.57
CA GLU A 155 1.52 -13.55 10.37
C GLU A 155 0.12 -13.01 10.02
N VAL A 156 -0.91 -13.83 10.23
CA VAL A 156 -2.29 -13.39 10.05
C VAL A 156 -2.70 -12.49 11.20
N LYS A 157 -3.29 -11.34 10.87
CA LYS A 157 -3.76 -10.36 11.86
C LYS A 157 -5.13 -9.82 11.49
N THR A 158 -6.03 -9.82 12.48
CA THR A 158 -7.33 -9.14 12.38
C THR A 158 -7.18 -7.67 12.75
N ASN A 159 -7.64 -6.77 11.89
CA ASN A 159 -7.59 -5.32 12.11
C ASN A 159 -9.00 -4.72 12.11
N TYR A 160 -9.18 -3.64 12.87
CA TYR A 160 -10.44 -2.90 12.95
C TYR A 160 -10.24 -1.48 12.44
N ARG A 161 -11.23 -0.95 11.70
CA ARG A 161 -11.27 0.47 11.32
C ARG A 161 -11.69 1.38 12.47
N LEU A 162 -12.25 0.80 13.54
CA LEU A 162 -12.66 1.52 14.74
C LEU A 162 -11.43 2.16 15.40
N ARG A 163 -11.56 3.43 15.79
CA ARG A 163 -10.54 4.17 16.51
C ARG A 163 -10.89 4.24 17.99
N ASP A 164 -9.87 4.35 18.82
CA ASP A 164 -10.06 4.68 20.23
C ASP A 164 -10.83 5.99 20.36
N TRP A 165 -11.74 6.01 21.31
CA TRP A 165 -12.57 7.18 21.54
C TRP A 165 -11.76 8.28 22.24
N GLY A 166 -11.39 9.31 21.49
CA GLY A 166 -10.81 10.54 22.04
C GLY A 166 -11.83 11.30 22.88
N VAL A 167 -11.96 10.96 24.16
CA VAL A 167 -12.86 11.61 25.14
C VAL A 167 -12.25 12.84 25.81
N ALA A 168 -10.93 12.99 25.75
CA ALA A 168 -10.24 14.15 26.31
C ALA A 168 -10.72 15.45 25.63
N ARG A 169 -11.03 16.46 26.42
CA ARG A 169 -11.41 17.80 25.96
C ARG A 169 -10.68 18.82 26.82
N GLN A 170 -10.00 19.77 26.19
CA GLN A 170 -9.56 20.97 26.90
C GLN A 170 -10.79 21.84 27.16
N ARG A 171 -11.32 21.77 28.38
CA ARG A 171 -12.41 22.64 28.87
C ARG A 171 -11.89 23.47 30.05
N TYR A 172 -12.42 24.68 30.19
CA TYR A 172 -12.21 25.58 31.34
C TYR A 172 -13.06 25.14 32.52
#